data_AF-A0A328TYT1-F1
#
_entry.id   AF-A0A328TYT1-F1
#
_cell.length_a   1.000
_cell.length_b   1.000
_cell.length_c   1.000
_cell.angle_alpha   90.00
_cell.angle_beta   90.00
_cell.angle_gamma   90.00
#
_symmetry.space_group_name_H-M   'P 1'
#
loop_
_entity.id
_entity.type
_entity.pdbx_description
1 polymer ?
#
loop_
_entity_poly.entity_id
_entity_poly.type
_entity_poly.pdbx_seq_one_letter_code
_entity_poly.pdbx_strand_id
1 'polypeptide(L)' 'MCAGCTKELTPEETYACSECVDEWLIYRDPNGDISDGNIPEQ' A
#
# COMPACT_ATOMS: atom_id res chain seq x y z
N MET A 1 -2.20 -3.97 16.58
CA MET A 1 -0.80 -3.77 16.15
C MET A 1 -0.74 -4.03 14.66
N CYS A 2 -0.19 -3.11 13.87
CA CYS A 2 -0.12 -3.19 12.41
C CYS A 2 0.78 -4.35 11.96
N ALA A 3 0.32 -5.15 11.00
CA ALA A 3 1.09 -6.26 10.45
C ALA A 3 2.34 -5.82 9.65
N GLY A 4 2.36 -4.60 9.10
CA GLY A 4 3.48 -4.09 8.30
C GLY A 4 4.56 -3.37 9.12
N CYS A 5 4.17 -2.52 10.05
CA CYS A 5 5.10 -1.62 10.76
C CYS A 5 5.01 -1.69 12.29
N THR A 6 4.25 -2.66 12.83
CA THR A 6 4.06 -2.91 14.27
C THR A 6 3.53 -1.74 15.12
N LYS A 7 3.08 -0.64 14.51
CA LYS A 7 2.44 0.47 15.22
C LYS A 7 1.07 0.09 15.79
N GLU A 8 0.61 0.83 16.79
CA GLU A 8 -0.75 0.66 17.33
C GLU A 8 -1.78 1.10 16.27
N LEU A 9 -2.88 0.36 16.16
CA LEU A 9 -3.93 0.60 15.16
C LEU A 9 -5.02 1.48 15.77
N THR A 10 -5.65 2.33 14.96
CA THR A 10 -6.86 3.03 15.41
C THR A 10 -8.06 2.06 15.49
N PRO A 11 -9.15 2.40 16.18
CA PRO A 11 -10.34 1.53 16.26
C PRO A 11 -10.96 1.16 14.90
N GLU A 12 -10.73 1.98 13.88
CA GLU A 12 -11.20 1.76 12.52
C GLU A 12 -10.27 0.84 11.70
N GLU A 13 -9.07 0.53 12.20
CA GLU A 13 -8.06 -0.28 11.52
C GLU A 13 -8.00 -1.70 12.11
N THR A 14 -8.13 -2.73 11.27
CA THR A 14 -8.21 -4.13 11.74
C THR A 14 -6.89 -4.90 11.65
N TYR A 15 -6.15 -4.77 10.55
CA TYR A 15 -5.00 -5.65 10.24
C TYR A 15 -3.71 -4.88 9.95
N ALA A 16 -3.82 -3.82 9.16
CA ALA A 16 -2.73 -2.92 8.83
C ALA A 16 -3.23 -1.49 8.91
N CYS A 17 -2.32 -0.57 9.15
CA CYS A 17 -2.64 0.85 9.12
C CYS A 17 -2.74 1.38 7.70
N SER A 18 -3.40 2.51 7.55
CA SER A 18 -3.65 3.17 6.26
C SER A 18 -2.37 3.36 5.43
N GLU A 19 -1.27 3.81 6.04
CA GLU A 19 0.04 3.95 5.37
C GLU A 19 0.54 2.63 4.74
N CYS A 20 0.55 1.53 5.50
CA CYS A 20 0.98 0.23 4.99
C CYS A 20 0.00 -0.33 3.95
N VAL A 21 -1.30 -0.04 4.08
CA VAL A 21 -2.29 -0.43 3.07
C VAL A 21 -2.03 0.33 1.77
N ASP A 22 -1.81 1.64 1.83
CA ASP A 22 -1.52 2.48 0.67
C ASP A 22 -0.25 2.02 -0.05
N GLU A 23 0.83 1.71 0.67
CA GLU A 23 2.05 1.16 0.07
C GLU A 23 1.81 -0.18 -0.61
N TRP A 24 1.01 -1.07 -0.01
CA TRP A 24 0.67 -2.35 -0.63
C TRP A 24 -0.23 -2.20 -1.85
N LEU A 25 -1.07 -1.18 -1.90
CA LEU A 25 -1.95 -0.89 -3.03
C LEU A 25 -1.18 -0.29 -4.21
N ILE A 26 -0.15 0.52 -3.96
CA ILE A 26 0.73 1.06 -5.01
C ILE A 26 1.55 -0.07 -5.66
N TYR A 27 1.96 -1.07 -4.88
CA TYR A 27 2.87 -2.13 -5.34
C TYR A 27 2.18 -3.45 -5.76
N ARG A 28 0.86 -3.58 -5.58
CA ARG A 28 0.08 -4.75 -6.03
C ARG A 28 -0.92 -4.39 -7.12
N ASP A 29 -0.41 -3.90 -8.25
CA ASP A 29 -1.14 -4.18 -9.48
C ASP A 29 -0.96 -5.68 -9.79
N PRO A 30 -2.03 -6.50 -9.86
CA PRO A 30 -1.91 -7.92 -10.18
C PRO A 30 -1.35 -8.19 -11.59
N ASN A 31 -1.24 -7.16 -12.44
CA ASN A 31 -0.61 -7.21 -13.76
C ASN A 31 0.87 -6.78 -13.75
N GLY A 32 1.46 -6.54 -12.57
CA GLY A 32 2.89 -6.29 -12.42
C GLY A 32 3.22 -4.88 -11.96
N ASP A 33 4.21 -4.83 -11.09
CA ASP A 33 4.95 -3.68 -10.56
C ASP A 33 4.73 -2.36 -11.32
N ILE A 34 4.14 -1.36 -10.66
CA ILE A 34 4.17 0.02 -11.13
C ILE A 34 5.55 0.60 -10.79
N SER A 35 6.63 0.00 -11.29
CA SER A 35 7.92 0.67 -11.38
C SER A 35 7.98 1.38 -12.73
N ASP A 36 7.80 2.69 -12.66
CA ASP A 36 8.27 3.73 -13.59
C ASP A 36 8.57 3.29 -15.02
N GLY A 37 7.67 3.59 -15.97
CA GLY A 37 8.01 3.38 -17.38
C GLY A 37 7.07 3.87 -18.48
N ASN A 38 5.82 4.27 -18.23
CA ASN A 38 5.00 4.94 -19.25
C ASN A 38 3.71 5.56 -18.68
N ILE A 39 3.77 6.85 -18.39
CA ILE A 39 2.59 7.72 -18.46
C ILE A 39 2.35 7.95 -19.96
N PRO A 40 1.22 7.55 -20.58
CA PRO A 40 0.95 7.94 -21.95
C PRO A 40 0.44 9.38 -21.94
N GLU A 41 1.36 10.34 -21.94
CA GLU A 41 1.23 11.66 -22.58
C GLU A 41 2.55 12.45 -22.43
N GLN A 42 3.28 12.53 -23.56
CA GLN A 42 4.15 13.65 -23.95
C GLN A 42 3.68 14.10 -25.34
#